data_AF-A0A352VH83-F1
#
_entry.id   AF-A0A352VH83-F1
#
_cell.length_a   1.000
_cell.length_b   1.000
_cell.length_c   1.000
_cell.angle_alpha   90.00
_cell.angle_beta   90.00
_cell.angle_gamma   90.00
#
_symmetry.space_group_name_H-M   'P 1'
#
loop_
_entity.id
_entity.type
_entity.pdbx_description
1 polymer ?
#
loop_
_entity_poly.entity_id
_entity_poly.type
_entity_poly.pdbx_seq_one_letter_code
_entity_poly.pdbx_strand_id
1 'polypeptide(L)'
;MARPELNLEAAYNFNNRRKVRVEAATATGTWDVAVDTRGGQIVLLPPGALGVSSKASVAALPGLEFDDVLEAPEDTAVYTRFDAVPVQMGTVYIVKTSQSPGIFGTSCSYYAKLVPLVIDVEGGTLTFKFDVSPVCNSLRLIPPD
;
A
#
# COMPACT_ATOMS: atom_id res chain seq x y z
N MET A 1 -23.68 23.69 -6.30
CA MET A 1 -22.55 23.61 -5.35
C MET A 1 -22.12 22.15 -5.32
N ALA A 2 -21.11 21.78 -6.12
CA ALA A 2 -20.63 20.40 -6.21
C ALA A 2 -19.71 20.14 -5.01
N ARG A 3 -19.89 19.01 -4.30
CA ARG A 3 -18.94 18.57 -3.26
C ARG A 3 -17.70 18.01 -3.97
N PRO A 4 -16.51 18.63 -3.87
CA PRO A 4 -15.30 18.16 -4.57
C PRO A 4 -14.82 16.79 -4.07
N GLU A 5 -15.20 16.41 -2.85
CA GLU A 5 -14.93 15.12 -2.17
C GLU A 5 -15.42 13.88 -2.94
N LEU A 6 -16.24 14.05 -4.00
CA LEU A 6 -16.95 12.96 -4.68
C LEU A 6 -16.19 12.38 -5.88
N ASN A 7 -14.85 12.52 -5.97
CA ASN A 7 -14.11 12.10 -7.17
C ASN A 7 -12.66 11.62 -7.02
N LEU A 8 -12.07 11.43 -5.82
CA LEU A 8 -10.64 11.07 -5.73
C LEU A 8 -10.31 10.20 -4.51
N GLU A 9 -10.63 8.90 -4.53
CA GLU A 9 -9.82 7.92 -3.78
C GLU A 9 -9.06 7.08 -4.81
N ALA A 10 -7.75 7.26 -5.07
CA ALA A 10 -6.58 7.35 -4.18
C ALA A 10 -6.15 5.99 -3.58
N ALA A 11 -6.64 4.89 -4.15
CA ALA A 11 -5.99 3.60 -3.99
C ALA A 11 -4.85 3.42 -4.99
N TYR A 12 -3.90 2.59 -4.62
CA TYR A 12 -2.78 2.23 -5.47
C TYR A 12 -2.65 0.71 -5.53
N ASN A 13 -2.42 0.20 -6.73
CA ASN A 13 -2.01 -1.16 -6.99
C ASN A 13 -0.51 -1.15 -7.29
N PHE A 14 0.29 -1.77 -6.42
CA PHE A 14 1.73 -1.77 -6.55
C PHE A 14 2.21 -2.78 -7.59
N ASN A 15 1.47 -3.87 -7.80
CA ASN A 15 1.80 -4.88 -8.80
C ASN A 15 1.81 -4.29 -10.23
N ASN A 16 0.75 -3.57 -10.60
CA ASN A 16 0.64 -2.95 -11.94
C ASN A 16 0.97 -1.45 -11.97
N ARG A 17 1.37 -0.87 -10.82
CA ARG A 17 1.75 0.54 -10.64
C ARG A 17 0.67 1.54 -11.04
N ARG A 18 -0.60 1.25 -10.73
CA ARG A 18 -1.75 2.09 -11.11
C ARG A 18 -2.47 2.67 -9.91
N LYS A 19 -2.87 3.93 -10.06
CA LYS A 19 -3.90 4.54 -9.22
C LYS A 19 -5.25 3.91 -9.57
N VAL A 20 -6.00 3.51 -8.57
CA VAL A 20 -7.33 2.90 -8.70
C VAL A 20 -8.34 3.82 -8.03
N ARG A 21 -9.48 3.99 -8.72
CA ARG A 21 -10.64 4.70 -8.22
C ARG A 21 -11.50 3.75 -7.39
N VAL A 22 -11.55 3.93 -6.08
CA VAL A 22 -12.17 2.97 -5.15
C VAL A 22 -13.70 2.87 -5.36
N GLU A 23 -14.38 3.96 -5.72
CA GLU A 23 -15.83 3.95 -5.96
C GLU A 23 -16.27 3.26 -7.27
N ALA A 24 -15.34 2.80 -8.09
CA ALA A 24 -15.69 2.02 -9.28
C ALA A 24 -16.15 0.61 -8.88
N ALA A 25 -17.24 0.12 -9.47
CA ALA A 25 -17.76 -1.24 -9.21
C ALA A 25 -16.73 -2.36 -9.49
N THR A 26 -15.66 -2.07 -10.23
CA THR A 26 -14.55 -2.97 -10.56
C THR A 26 -13.34 -2.85 -9.62
N ALA A 27 -13.38 -1.96 -8.62
CA ALA A 27 -12.25 -1.68 -7.74
C ALA A 27 -12.06 -2.77 -6.67
N THR A 28 -13.10 -3.51 -6.31
CA THR A 28 -13.03 -4.50 -5.23
C THR A 28 -11.95 -5.54 -5.49
N GLY A 29 -10.93 -5.56 -4.62
CA GLY A 29 -9.83 -6.53 -4.68
C GLY A 29 -8.77 -6.25 -5.75
N THR A 30 -8.83 -5.10 -6.45
CA THR A 30 -7.88 -4.75 -7.53
C THR A 30 -6.84 -3.70 -7.12
N TRP A 31 -6.77 -3.37 -5.83
CA TRP A 31 -5.81 -2.44 -5.24
C TRP A 31 -5.28 -2.97 -3.91
N ASP A 32 -4.16 -2.41 -3.46
CA ASP A 32 -3.41 -2.91 -2.31
C ASP A 32 -3.50 -1.99 -1.09
N VAL A 33 -3.52 -0.67 -1.32
CA VAL A 33 -3.62 0.34 -0.27
C VAL A 33 -4.42 1.54 -0.77
N ALA A 34 -5.30 2.08 0.07
CA ALA A 34 -5.96 3.38 -0.10
C ALA A 34 -5.38 4.42 0.86
N VAL A 35 -5.47 5.69 0.48
CA VAL A 35 -5.12 6.84 1.33
C VAL A 35 -6.40 7.50 1.79
N ASP A 36 -6.49 7.82 3.09
CA ASP A 36 -7.64 8.48 3.71
C ASP A 36 -7.14 9.41 4.84
N THR A 37 -8.00 10.31 5.32
CA THR A 37 -7.74 11.19 6.48
C THR A 37 -8.62 10.77 7.65
N ARG A 38 -8.01 10.25 8.72
CA ARG A 38 -8.72 9.81 9.93
C ARG A 38 -8.11 10.44 11.17
N GLY A 39 -8.96 11.01 12.02
CA GLY A 39 -8.51 11.59 13.29
C GLY A 39 -7.46 12.71 13.13
N GLY A 40 -7.49 13.45 12.02
CA GLY A 40 -6.50 14.48 11.72
C GLY A 40 -5.15 13.96 11.22
N GLN A 41 -5.10 12.71 10.73
CA GLN A 41 -3.89 12.09 10.20
C GLN A 41 -4.18 11.44 8.85
N ILE A 42 -3.21 11.48 7.93
CA ILE A 42 -3.22 10.63 6.75
C ILE A 42 -2.95 9.18 7.19
N VAL A 43 -3.75 8.25 6.69
CA VAL A 43 -3.62 6.82 6.96
C VAL A 43 -3.55 6.02 5.66
N LEU A 44 -2.81 4.91 5.70
CA LEU A 44 -2.88 3.85 4.70
C LEU A 44 -3.93 2.83 5.14
N LEU A 45 -4.82 2.48 4.23
CA LEU A 45 -5.89 1.50 4.46
C LEU A 45 -5.67 0.30 3.55
N PRO A 46 -5.29 -0.88 4.06
CA PRO A 46 -5.43 -2.11 3.32
C PRO A 46 -6.93 -2.39 3.03
N PRO A 47 -7.29 -3.11 1.96
CA PRO A 47 -8.69 -3.39 1.65
C PRO A 47 -9.47 -4.04 2.79
N GLY A 48 -8.81 -4.87 3.61
CA GLY A 48 -9.45 -5.49 4.78
C GLY A 48 -9.95 -4.47 5.81
N ALA A 49 -9.29 -3.32 5.96
CA ALA A 49 -9.72 -2.23 6.84
C ALA A 49 -11.01 -1.53 6.36
N LEU A 50 -11.42 -1.77 5.11
CA LEU A 50 -12.69 -1.33 4.53
C LEU A 50 -13.70 -2.49 4.39
N GLY A 51 -13.43 -3.65 4.99
CA GLY A 51 -14.28 -4.84 4.86
C GLY A 51 -14.18 -5.54 3.50
N VAL A 52 -13.21 -5.17 2.66
CA VAL A 52 -12.98 -5.81 1.35
C VAL A 52 -12.11 -7.05 1.52
N SER A 53 -12.56 -8.18 0.98
CA SER A 53 -11.78 -9.42 0.99
C SER A 53 -10.55 -9.30 0.09
N SER A 54 -9.38 -9.11 0.69
CA SER A 54 -8.07 -9.12 0.02
C SER A 54 -6.99 -9.51 1.00
N LYS A 55 -5.95 -10.23 0.59
CA LYS A 55 -4.78 -10.54 1.43
C LYS A 55 -3.73 -9.42 1.47
N ALA A 56 -3.98 -8.30 0.81
CA ALA A 56 -3.10 -7.14 0.88
C ALA A 56 -2.97 -6.66 2.32
N SER A 57 -1.75 -6.30 2.72
CA SER A 57 -1.42 -5.93 4.10
C SER A 57 -0.21 -5.00 4.14
N VAL A 58 -0.09 -4.24 5.22
CA VAL A 58 0.91 -3.19 5.39
C VAL A 58 1.67 -3.39 6.69
N ALA A 59 2.98 -3.26 6.64
CA ALA A 59 3.86 -3.14 7.80
C ALA A 59 4.51 -1.75 7.83
N ALA A 60 4.72 -1.20 9.02
CA ALA A 60 5.41 0.07 9.23
C ALA A 60 6.77 -0.18 9.89
N LEU A 61 7.82 0.39 9.32
CA LEU A 61 9.21 0.29 9.78
C LEU A 61 9.72 1.71 10.11
N PRO A 62 9.49 2.20 11.34
CA PRO A 62 9.87 3.54 11.72
C PRO A 62 11.38 3.68 11.90
N GLY A 63 11.93 4.85 11.53
CA GLY A 63 13.33 5.20 11.77
C GLY A 63 14.33 4.52 10.83
N LEU A 64 13.86 3.87 9.76
CA LEU A 64 14.71 3.30 8.71
C LEU A 64 14.77 4.23 7.49
N GLU A 65 15.92 4.27 6.84
CA GLU A 65 16.10 4.95 5.57
C GLU A 65 15.58 4.09 4.41
N PHE A 66 14.95 4.73 3.42
CA PHE A 66 14.30 4.01 2.32
C PHE A 66 15.26 3.12 1.53
N ASP A 67 16.49 3.59 1.30
CA ASP A 67 17.50 2.86 0.53
C ASP A 67 18.14 1.71 1.33
N ASP A 68 18.08 1.74 2.67
CA ASP A 68 18.59 0.68 3.55
C ASP A 68 17.60 -0.50 3.71
N VAL A 69 16.32 -0.27 3.41
CA VAL A 69 15.31 -1.33 3.43
C VAL A 69 15.39 -2.14 2.14
N LEU A 70 16.20 -3.20 2.17
CA LEU A 70 16.49 -4.06 1.03
C LEU A 70 15.56 -5.27 0.93
N GLU A 71 14.95 -5.67 2.04
CA GLU A 71 14.06 -6.83 2.14
C GLU A 71 12.81 -6.51 2.97
N ALA A 72 11.70 -7.12 2.58
CA ALA A 72 10.45 -7.08 3.32
C ALA A 72 10.54 -7.99 4.56
N PRO A 73 9.88 -7.64 5.69
CA PRO A 73 9.84 -8.51 6.86
C PRO A 73 9.29 -9.90 6.52
N GLU A 74 10.04 -10.93 6.91
CA GLU A 74 9.61 -12.33 6.81
C GLU A 74 8.51 -12.66 7.82
N ASP A 75 8.61 -12.10 9.03
CA ASP A 75 7.60 -12.26 10.06
C ASP A 75 6.29 -11.62 9.59
N THR A 76 5.30 -12.45 9.31
CA THR A 76 4.01 -11.97 8.81
C THR A 76 3.14 -11.33 9.90
N ALA A 77 3.48 -11.50 11.18
CA ALA A 77 2.74 -10.91 12.29
C ALA A 77 2.89 -9.38 12.36
N VAL A 78 3.95 -8.81 11.76
CA VAL A 78 4.17 -7.36 11.74
C VAL A 78 3.28 -6.63 10.72
N TYR A 79 2.59 -7.37 9.85
CA TYR A 79 1.69 -6.80 8.86
C TYR A 79 0.27 -6.72 9.40
N THR A 80 -0.37 -5.55 9.27
CA THR A 80 -1.81 -5.41 9.49
C THR A 80 -2.57 -5.47 8.18
N ARG A 81 -3.75 -6.10 8.24
CA ARG A 81 -4.68 -6.29 7.13
C ARG A 81 -6.01 -5.56 7.36
N PHE A 82 -6.36 -5.31 8.61
CA PHE A 82 -7.70 -4.88 8.99
C PHE A 82 -7.72 -3.52 9.70
N ASP A 83 -6.55 -2.97 10.00
CA ASP A 83 -6.43 -1.69 10.70
C ASP A 83 -5.88 -0.61 9.79
N ALA A 84 -6.25 0.63 10.08
CA ALA A 84 -5.65 1.80 9.48
C ALA A 84 -4.21 1.97 9.98
N VAL A 85 -3.28 2.28 9.07
CA VAL A 85 -1.87 2.50 9.39
C VAL A 85 -1.55 3.98 9.28
N PRO A 86 -1.31 4.70 10.39
CA PRO A 86 -0.96 6.11 10.34
C PRO A 86 0.33 6.37 9.56
N VAL A 87 0.30 7.37 8.69
CA VAL A 87 1.46 7.79 7.91
C VAL A 87 2.28 8.80 8.69
N GLN A 88 3.59 8.54 8.79
CA GLN A 88 4.55 9.34 9.54
C GLN A 88 5.79 9.58 8.68
N MET A 89 6.36 10.78 8.78
CA MET A 89 7.66 11.07 8.18
C MET A 89 8.75 10.21 8.82
N GLY A 90 9.77 9.84 8.05
CA GLY A 90 10.87 8.97 8.52
C GLY A 90 10.45 7.52 8.80
N THR A 91 9.32 7.08 8.23
CA THR A 91 8.85 5.68 8.31
C THR A 91 8.79 5.09 6.92
N VAL A 92 9.38 3.90 6.75
CA VAL A 92 9.22 3.09 5.55
C VAL A 92 8.04 2.14 5.75
N TYR A 93 7.15 2.08 4.77
CA TYR A 93 6.02 1.17 4.79
C TYR A 93 6.24 0.05 3.78
N ILE A 94 6.04 -1.19 4.21
CA ILE A 94 6.06 -2.36 3.34
C ILE A 94 4.63 -2.75 3.01
N VAL A 95 4.33 -2.84 1.73
CA VAL A 95 3.05 -3.32 1.21
C VAL A 95 3.26 -4.72 0.65
N LYS A 96 2.56 -5.70 1.23
CA LYS A 96 2.36 -7.01 0.62
C LYS A 96 1.09 -6.95 -0.21
N THR A 97 1.19 -7.15 -1.52
CA THR A 97 0.04 -7.02 -2.43
C THR A 97 -0.98 -8.13 -2.21
N SER A 98 -2.18 -7.91 -2.76
CA SER A 98 -3.18 -8.96 -2.89
C SER A 98 -2.63 -10.15 -3.69
N GLN A 99 -3.25 -11.32 -3.47
CA GLN A 99 -2.86 -12.54 -4.18
C GLN A 99 -3.35 -12.51 -5.62
N SER A 100 -2.41 -12.62 -6.56
CA SER A 100 -2.69 -12.80 -7.99
C SER A 100 -2.46 -14.27 -8.38
N PRO A 101 -3.23 -14.83 -9.33
CA PRO A 101 -2.91 -16.13 -9.91
C PRO A 101 -1.53 -16.06 -10.58
N GLY A 102 -0.61 -16.92 -10.16
CA GLY A 102 0.70 -17.14 -10.77
C GLY A 102 0.65 -18.25 -11.84
N ILE A 103 1.82 -18.63 -12.35
CA ILE A 103 1.94 -19.73 -13.31
C ILE A 103 1.56 -21.04 -12.60
N PHE A 104 0.80 -21.91 -13.29
CA PHE A 104 0.37 -23.22 -12.78
C PHE A 104 -0.42 -23.19 -11.46
N GLY A 105 -1.27 -22.17 -11.24
CA GLY A 105 -2.16 -22.14 -10.07
C GLY A 105 -1.45 -21.78 -8.75
N THR A 106 -0.19 -21.34 -8.81
CA THR A 106 0.49 -20.74 -7.67
C THR A 106 -0.16 -19.42 -7.29
N SER A 107 -0.05 -19.02 -6.03
CA SER A 107 -0.52 -17.72 -5.57
C SER A 107 0.67 -16.77 -5.41
N CYS A 108 0.60 -15.62 -6.07
CA CYS A 108 1.66 -14.62 -6.07
C CYS A 108 1.28 -13.40 -5.25
N SER A 109 2.12 -13.06 -4.29
CA SER A 109 2.15 -11.74 -3.67
C SER A 109 3.47 -11.06 -4.03
N TYR A 110 3.39 -9.77 -4.36
CA TYR A 110 4.55 -8.91 -4.53
C TYR A 110 4.73 -8.09 -3.27
N TYR A 111 5.95 -7.60 -3.09
CA TYR A 111 6.29 -6.70 -1.99
C TYR A 111 6.77 -5.37 -2.55
N ALA A 112 6.28 -4.29 -1.95
CA ALA A 112 6.69 -2.94 -2.24
C ALA A 112 7.15 -2.24 -0.97
N LYS A 113 8.10 -1.32 -1.10
CA LYS A 113 8.41 -0.33 -0.06
C LYS A 113 7.97 1.04 -0.53
N LEU A 114 7.49 1.86 0.39
CA LEU A 114 7.23 3.27 0.15
C LEU A 114 7.67 4.12 1.33
N VAL A 115 8.08 5.36 1.06
CA VAL A 115 8.37 6.38 2.08
C VAL A 115 7.62 7.66 1.76
N PRO A 116 6.99 8.31 2.76
CA PRO A 116 6.35 9.61 2.58
C PRO A 116 7.38 10.68 2.20
N LEU A 117 7.01 11.53 1.24
CA LEU A 117 7.76 12.73 0.86
C LEU A 117 7.02 13.99 1.32
N VAL A 118 5.68 14.01 1.18
CA VAL A 118 4.80 15.09 1.64
C VAL A 118 3.53 14.47 2.21
N ILE A 119 3.16 14.88 3.41
CA ILE A 119 1.90 14.52 4.08
C ILE A 119 1.09 15.82 4.19
N ASP A 120 0.01 15.92 3.41
CA ASP A 120 -0.89 17.06 3.41
C ASP A 120 -2.25 16.62 3.95
N VAL A 121 -2.46 16.85 5.24
CA VAL A 121 -3.68 16.47 5.95
C VAL A 121 -4.87 17.33 5.50
N GLU A 122 -4.65 18.63 5.24
CA GLU A 122 -5.72 19.56 4.87
C GLU A 122 -6.22 19.28 3.45
N GLY A 123 -5.31 18.97 2.53
CA GLY A 123 -5.65 18.53 1.17
C GLY A 123 -5.99 17.05 1.04
N GLY A 124 -5.82 16.25 2.11
CA GLY A 124 -6.08 14.81 2.08
C GLY A 124 -5.13 14.03 1.14
N THR A 125 -3.91 14.52 0.91
CA THR A 125 -2.99 13.94 -0.08
C THR A 125 -1.70 13.41 0.54
N LEU A 126 -1.17 12.35 -0.08
CA LEU A 126 0.12 11.76 0.23
C LEU A 126 0.98 11.72 -1.03
N THR A 127 2.14 12.37 -1.00
CA THR A 127 3.20 12.17 -1.99
C THR A 127 4.25 11.23 -1.40
N PHE A 128 4.64 10.20 -2.14
CA PHE A 128 5.57 9.18 -1.67
C PHE A 128 6.52 8.71 -2.79
N LYS A 129 7.71 8.25 -2.40
CA LYS A 129 8.62 7.43 -3.25
C LYS A 129 8.31 5.97 -2.98
N PHE A 130 8.40 5.10 -3.98
CA PHE A 130 8.22 3.65 -3.78
C PHE A 130 9.07 2.83 -4.75
N ASP A 131 9.36 1.59 -4.35
CA ASP A 131 9.93 0.52 -5.18
C ASP A 131 9.08 -0.74 -5.01
N VAL A 132 9.02 -1.57 -6.06
CA VAL A 132 8.26 -2.83 -6.07
C VAL A 132 9.13 -3.94 -6.62
N SER A 133 9.20 -5.05 -5.90
CA SER A 133 9.85 -6.27 -6.37
C SER A 133 9.10 -6.82 -7.59
N PRO A 134 9.76 -7.06 -8.73
CA PRO A 134 9.12 -7.73 -9.87
C PRO A 134 9.03 -9.25 -9.67
N VAL A 135 9.63 -9.80 -8.61
CA VAL A 135 9.71 -11.24 -8.39
C VAL A 135 8.61 -11.68 -7.44
N CYS A 136 7.72 -12.53 -7.95
CA CYS A 136 6.63 -13.11 -7.16
C CYS A 136 7.17 -13.84 -5.92
N ASN A 137 6.56 -13.58 -4.75
CA ASN A 137 6.87 -14.16 -3.45
C ASN A 137 8.30 -13.92 -2.94
N SER A 138 9.07 -13.03 -3.58
CA SER A 138 10.39 -12.61 -3.11
C SER A 138 10.26 -11.49 -2.10
N LEU A 139 11.00 -11.57 -1.00
CA LEU A 139 11.11 -10.49 -0.03
C LEU A 139 12.05 -9.37 -0.50
N ARG A 140 12.86 -9.58 -1.55
CA ARG A 140 13.82 -8.57 -2.04
C ARG A 140 13.09 -7.36 -2.62
N LEU A 141 13.38 -6.17 -2.10
CA LEU A 141 12.72 -4.89 -2.44
C LEU A 141 13.57 -3.99 -3.34
N ILE A 142 14.73 -4.46 -3.75
CA ILE A 142 15.59 -3.81 -4.72
C ILE A 142 15.20 -4.32 -6.12
N PRO A 143 15.05 -3.46 -7.13
CA PRO A 143 14.96 -3.90 -8.51
C PRO A 143 16.16 -4.81 -8.87
N PRO A 144 15.95 -5.95 -9.54
CA PRO A 144 17.06 -6.72 -10.09
C PRO A 144 17.78 -5.90 -11.17
N ASP A 145 19.11 -5.98 -11.19
CA ASP A 145 19.98 -5.34 -12.19
C ASP A 145 19.67 -5.80 -13.62
#